data_AF-A0A2E9E267-F1
#
_entry.id   AF-A0A2E9E267-F1
#
_cell.length_a   1.000
_cell.length_b   1.000
_cell.length_c   1.000
_cell.angle_alpha   90.00
_cell.angle_beta   90.00
_cell.angle_gamma   90.00
#
_symmetry.space_group_name_H-M   'P 1'
#
loop_
_entity.id
_entity.type
_entity.pdbx_description
1 polymer ?
#
loop_
_entity_poly.entity_id
_entity_poly.type
_entity_poly.pdbx_seq_one_letter_code
_entity_poly.pdbx_strand_id
1 'polypeptide(L)'
;MQNTDLKAIAAQRKAEIKRYIDDVKQLIPPETITADVLNSIKQRLLLLATHKNLFNAETFPVREGDGNSSLYLLSEESDHTSALYVVSEVKGNMSPPHDHTTWAVIVGIEGEETNKFYKFSSPPKDDGKAKIQEYASTTVAEG
;
A
#
# COMPACT_ATOMS: atom_id res chain seq x y z
N MET A 1 3.29 10.67 25.58
CA MET A 1 4.36 11.28 24.77
C MET A 1 4.30 12.79 24.92
N GLN A 2 5.44 13.47 25.04
CA GLN A 2 5.47 14.94 25.14
C GLN A 2 5.29 15.57 23.74
N ASN A 3 4.88 16.84 23.66
CA ASN A 3 4.63 17.53 22.38
C ASN A 3 5.90 17.63 21.49
N THR A 4 7.08 17.58 22.09
CA THR A 4 8.38 17.53 21.38
C THR A 4 8.61 16.19 20.68
N ASP A 5 8.19 15.08 21.29
CA ASP A 5 8.35 13.73 20.72
C ASP A 5 7.50 13.56 19.46
N LEU A 6 6.27 14.08 19.48
CA LEU A 6 5.37 14.03 18.31
C LEU A 6 5.92 14.83 17.12
N LYS A 7 6.51 15.99 17.38
CA LYS A 7 7.18 16.78 16.33
C LYS A 7 8.41 16.06 15.77
N ALA A 8 9.20 15.40 16.62
CA ALA A 8 10.34 14.62 16.17
C ALA A 8 9.91 13.42 15.30
N ILE A 9 8.88 12.67 15.71
CA ILE A 9 8.30 11.56 14.94
C ILE A 9 7.80 12.05 13.58
N ALA A 10 7.06 13.16 13.53
CA ALA A 10 6.56 13.71 12.27
C ALA A 10 7.69 14.15 11.32
N ALA A 11 8.75 14.78 11.87
CA ALA A 11 9.92 15.17 11.08
C ALA A 11 10.67 13.96 10.53
N GLN A 12 10.87 12.93 11.36
CA GLN A 12 11.51 11.69 10.95
C GLN A 12 10.69 10.96 9.88
N ARG A 13 9.37 10.83 10.07
CA ARG A 13 8.46 10.26 9.07
C ARG A 13 8.58 10.95 7.72
N LYS A 14 8.58 12.28 7.72
CA LYS A 14 8.74 13.07 6.48
C LYS A 14 10.09 12.78 5.80
N ALA A 15 11.16 12.66 6.57
CA ALA A 15 12.49 12.35 6.05
C ALA A 15 12.56 10.95 5.42
N GLU A 16 12.01 9.93 6.10
CA GLU A 16 12.02 8.55 5.60
C GLU A 16 11.10 8.37 4.38
N ILE A 17 9.91 9.01 4.37
CA ILE A 17 9.05 9.05 3.18
C ILE A 17 9.81 9.68 2.01
N LYS A 18 10.47 10.83 2.23
CA LYS A 18 11.22 11.48 1.16
C LYS A 18 12.31 10.57 0.59
N ARG A 19 13.08 9.90 1.47
CA ARG A 19 14.11 8.95 1.04
C ARG A 19 13.53 7.81 0.19
N TYR A 20 12.43 7.21 0.65
CA TYR A 20 11.74 6.15 -0.09
C TYR A 20 11.31 6.63 -1.49
N ILE A 21 10.70 7.81 -1.57
CA ILE A 21 10.25 8.39 -2.84
C ILE A 21 11.43 8.67 -3.78
N ASP A 22 12.53 9.23 -3.26
CA ASP A 22 13.75 9.47 -4.04
C ASP A 22 14.34 8.15 -4.59
N ASP A 23 14.29 7.07 -3.82
CA ASP A 23 14.73 5.73 -4.26
C ASP A 23 13.82 5.16 -5.34
N VAL A 24 12.50 5.25 -5.18
CA VAL A 24 11.51 4.76 -6.16
C VAL A 24 11.67 5.46 -7.50
N LYS A 25 11.92 6.78 -7.49
CA LYS A 25 12.19 7.56 -8.71
C LYS A 25 13.40 7.06 -9.50
N GLN A 26 14.41 6.54 -8.81
CA GLN A 26 15.60 5.99 -9.45
C GLN A 26 15.36 4.59 -10.01
N LEU A 27 14.36 3.87 -9.50
CA LEU A 27 14.03 2.50 -9.91
C LEU A 27 13.05 2.46 -11.08
N ILE A 28 12.15 3.44 -11.21
CA ILE A 28 11.14 3.45 -12.27
C ILE A 28 11.78 3.89 -13.59
N PRO A 29 11.86 3.00 -14.60
CA PRO A 29 12.36 3.39 -15.91
C PRO A 29 11.31 4.23 -16.67
N PRO A 30 11.71 5.02 -17.68
CA PRO A 30 10.79 5.90 -18.42
C PRO A 30 9.73 5.17 -19.26
N GLU A 31 9.97 3.91 -19.63
CA GLU A 31 9.22 3.24 -20.69
C GLU A 31 8.21 2.19 -20.17
N THR A 32 8.59 1.36 -19.19
CA THR A 32 7.74 0.26 -18.73
C THR A 32 8.12 -0.25 -17.33
N ILE A 33 7.12 -0.44 -16.46
CA ILE A 33 7.28 -1.06 -15.15
C ILE A 33 7.27 -2.59 -15.30
N THR A 34 8.32 -3.24 -14.81
CA THR A 34 8.49 -4.69 -14.86
C THR A 34 8.33 -5.32 -13.47
N ALA A 35 8.15 -6.64 -13.41
CA ALA A 35 8.10 -7.37 -12.14
C ALA A 35 9.38 -7.17 -11.29
N ASP A 36 10.54 -7.06 -11.91
CA ASP A 36 11.81 -6.83 -11.21
C ASP A 36 11.90 -5.42 -10.60
N VAL A 37 11.36 -4.42 -11.31
CA VAL A 37 11.21 -3.05 -10.78
C VAL A 37 10.27 -3.07 -9.57
N LEU A 38 9.11 -3.73 -9.68
CA LEU A 38 8.15 -3.85 -8.58
C LEU A 38 8.76 -4.59 -7.37
N ASN A 39 9.55 -5.63 -7.59
CA ASN A 39 10.28 -6.32 -6.53
C ASN A 39 11.30 -5.40 -5.86
N SER A 40 12.01 -4.57 -6.62
CA SER A 40 12.95 -3.61 -6.08
C SER A 40 12.26 -2.53 -5.23
N ILE A 41 11.13 -2.02 -5.71
CA ILE A 41 10.27 -1.08 -4.96
C ILE A 41 9.76 -1.74 -3.68
N LYS A 42 9.32 -3.00 -3.74
CA LYS A 42 8.92 -3.79 -2.56
C LYS A 42 10.02 -3.83 -1.52
N GLN A 43 11.27 -4.11 -1.91
CA GLN A 43 12.38 -4.13 -0.94
C GLN A 43 12.60 -2.78 -0.25
N ARG A 44 12.41 -1.66 -0.96
CA ARG A 44 12.47 -0.31 -0.37
C ARG A 44 11.30 -0.04 0.57
N LEU A 45 10.11 -0.51 0.21
CA LEU A 45 8.91 -0.33 1.02
C LEU A 45 8.94 -1.18 2.30
N LEU A 46 9.46 -2.42 2.23
CA LEU A 46 9.73 -3.26 3.41
C LEU A 46 10.69 -2.56 4.38
N LEU A 47 11.79 -1.98 3.86
CA LEU A 47 12.71 -1.21 4.69
C LEU A 47 12.01 -0.02 5.37
N LEU A 48 11.17 0.72 4.65
CA LEU A 48 10.38 1.81 5.24
C LEU A 48 9.43 1.30 6.33
N ALA A 49 8.78 0.15 6.13
CA ALA A 49 7.87 -0.46 7.09
C ALA A 49 8.56 -0.91 8.39
N THR A 50 9.88 -1.12 8.39
CA THR A 50 10.62 -1.43 9.63
C THR A 50 10.56 -0.29 10.67
N HIS A 51 10.27 0.94 10.24
CA HIS A 51 10.08 2.10 11.11
C HIS A 51 8.67 2.11 11.75
N LYS A 52 8.31 1.05 12.48
CA LYS A 52 6.97 0.84 13.06
C LYS A 52 6.44 2.02 13.89
N ASN A 53 7.32 2.66 14.65
CA ASN A 53 6.96 3.85 15.45
C ASN A 53 6.53 5.05 14.59
N LEU A 54 6.88 5.08 13.30
CA LEU A 54 6.47 6.12 12.37
C LEU A 54 5.12 5.81 11.72
N PHE A 55 4.68 4.56 11.63
CA PHE A 55 3.50 4.16 10.83
C PHE A 55 2.45 3.31 11.59
N ASN A 56 2.43 3.36 12.91
CA ASN A 56 1.53 2.57 13.74
C ASN A 56 0.04 2.99 13.67
N ALA A 57 -0.82 2.08 14.12
CA ALA A 57 -2.27 2.27 14.20
C ALA A 57 -2.71 3.39 15.18
N GLU A 58 -1.86 3.80 16.14
CA GLU A 58 -2.15 4.97 16.98
C GLU A 58 -2.08 6.27 16.17
N THR A 59 -1.16 6.36 15.21
CA THR A 59 -1.01 7.52 14.33
C THR A 59 -1.98 7.46 13.14
N PHE A 60 -2.18 6.27 12.61
CA PHE A 60 -3.04 6.03 11.45
C PHE A 60 -4.19 5.08 11.83
N PRO A 61 -5.12 5.49 12.72
CA PRO A 61 -6.26 4.66 13.07
C PRO A 61 -7.26 4.59 11.91
N VAL A 62 -8.22 3.67 11.96
CA VAL A 62 -9.46 3.87 11.18
C VAL A 62 -10.17 5.09 11.79
N ARG A 63 -10.43 6.13 10.98
CA ARG A 63 -11.06 7.36 11.44
C ARG A 63 -12.53 7.13 11.72
N GLU A 64 -13.02 7.82 12.74
CA GLU A 64 -14.47 7.84 13.00
C GLU A 64 -15.21 8.39 11.79
N GLY A 65 -16.22 7.64 11.32
CA GLY A 65 -17.02 7.99 10.15
C GLY A 65 -16.57 7.39 8.81
N ASP A 66 -15.33 6.86 8.71
CA ASP A 66 -14.82 6.22 7.49
C ASP A 66 -15.33 4.76 7.31
N GLY A 67 -16.06 4.24 8.29
CA GLY A 67 -16.56 2.86 8.29
C GLY A 67 -15.48 1.87 8.70
N ASN A 68 -15.12 0.95 7.80
CA ASN A 68 -14.24 -0.18 8.10
C ASN A 68 -12.77 0.03 7.69
N SER A 69 -12.47 1.09 6.93
CA SER A 69 -11.13 1.31 6.38
C SER A 69 -10.88 2.81 6.20
N SER A 70 -9.65 3.26 6.47
CA SER A 70 -9.20 4.63 6.23
C SER A 70 -7.96 4.63 5.35
N LEU A 71 -7.95 5.52 4.36
CA LEU A 71 -6.82 5.75 3.45
C LEU A 71 -6.12 7.07 3.80
N TYR A 72 -4.82 7.01 4.04
CA TYR A 72 -3.98 8.15 4.36
C TYR A 72 -2.98 8.41 3.23
N LEU A 73 -3.18 9.48 2.45
CA LEU A 73 -2.18 9.92 1.48
C LEU A 73 -0.96 10.51 2.20
N LEU A 74 0.20 9.90 1.99
CA LEU A 74 1.47 10.33 2.60
C LEU A 74 2.32 11.18 1.65
N SER A 75 2.34 10.83 0.37
CA SER A 75 3.07 11.53 -0.68
C SER A 75 2.46 11.20 -2.04
N GLU A 76 2.47 12.17 -2.95
CA GLU A 76 2.07 12.00 -4.34
C GLU A 76 2.99 12.84 -5.21
N GLU A 77 3.41 12.27 -6.34
CA GLU A 77 4.20 12.99 -7.34
C GLU A 77 3.35 13.98 -8.12
N SER A 78 3.94 15.12 -8.51
CA SER A 78 3.21 16.18 -9.22
C SER A 78 2.69 15.77 -10.60
N ASP A 79 3.27 14.73 -11.19
CA ASP A 79 2.84 14.14 -12.46
C ASP A 79 1.87 12.96 -12.26
N HIS A 80 1.46 12.68 -11.02
CA HIS A 80 0.56 11.59 -10.62
C HIS A 80 1.04 10.19 -11.03
N THR A 81 2.34 10.02 -11.27
CA THR A 81 2.92 8.72 -11.68
C THR A 81 3.06 7.73 -10.53
N SER A 82 3.16 8.24 -9.29
CA SER A 82 3.23 7.43 -8.08
C SER A 82 2.67 8.16 -6.86
N ALA A 83 2.07 7.39 -5.97
CA ALA A 83 1.58 7.85 -4.68
C ALA A 83 1.85 6.80 -3.60
N LEU A 84 2.07 7.25 -2.38
CA LEU A 84 2.29 6.42 -1.20
C LEU A 84 1.15 6.64 -0.21
N TYR A 85 0.55 5.54 0.23
CA TYR A 85 -0.54 5.55 1.21
C TYR A 85 -0.22 4.67 2.41
N VAL A 86 -0.87 4.97 3.53
CA VAL A 86 -1.15 4.00 4.59
C VAL A 86 -2.64 3.66 4.52
N VAL A 87 -2.94 2.36 4.52
CA VAL A 87 -4.29 1.82 4.60
C VAL A 87 -4.45 1.20 5.98
N SER A 88 -5.49 1.60 6.69
CA SER A 88 -5.83 1.03 7.99
C SER A 88 -7.20 0.39 7.90
N GLU A 89 -7.34 -0.85 8.37
CA GLU A 89 -8.59 -1.59 8.30
C GLU A 89 -9.00 -2.15 9.67
N VAL A 90 -10.32 -2.28 9.89
CA VAL A 90 -10.82 -3.03 11.04
C VAL A 90 -10.66 -4.53 10.81
N LYS A 91 -10.47 -5.27 11.91
CA LYS A 91 -10.30 -6.74 11.85
C LYS A 91 -11.51 -7.41 11.18
N GLY A 92 -11.24 -8.24 10.19
CA GLY A 92 -12.26 -8.99 9.45
C GLY A 92 -12.93 -8.21 8.32
N ASN A 93 -12.49 -6.98 8.04
CA ASN A 93 -12.87 -6.29 6.82
C ASN A 93 -12.37 -7.04 5.57
N MET A 94 -13.06 -6.83 4.45
CA MET A 94 -12.69 -7.41 3.16
C MET A 94 -13.20 -6.52 2.02
N SER A 95 -12.32 -6.23 1.07
CA SER A 95 -12.68 -5.56 -0.18
C SER A 95 -13.14 -6.59 -1.23
N PRO A 96 -14.24 -6.33 -1.96
CA PRO A 96 -14.64 -7.18 -3.08
C PRO A 96 -13.52 -7.32 -4.12
N PRO A 97 -13.47 -8.41 -4.90
CA PRO A 97 -12.52 -8.55 -6.00
C PRO A 97 -12.59 -7.36 -6.98
N HIS A 98 -11.46 -6.73 -7.25
CA HIS A 98 -11.30 -5.58 -8.14
C HIS A 98 -9.94 -5.60 -8.82
N ASP A 99 -9.76 -4.78 -9.86
CA ASP A 99 -8.47 -4.46 -10.45
C ASP A 99 -8.04 -3.02 -10.10
N HIS A 100 -6.76 -2.70 -10.32
CA HIS A 100 -6.19 -1.40 -9.94
C HIS A 100 -5.97 -0.48 -11.14
N THR A 101 -6.04 -1.02 -12.38
CA THR A 101 -5.71 -0.35 -13.65
C THR A 101 -4.29 0.26 -13.76
N THR A 102 -3.53 0.23 -12.65
CA THR A 102 -2.15 0.68 -12.48
C THR A 102 -1.35 -0.40 -11.74
N TRP A 103 -0.06 -0.16 -11.48
CA TRP A 103 0.78 -1.03 -10.66
C TRP A 103 0.61 -0.72 -9.16
N ALA A 104 0.80 -1.73 -8.32
CA ALA A 104 0.74 -1.57 -6.86
C ALA A 104 1.79 -2.46 -6.17
N VAL A 105 2.32 -1.99 -5.06
CA VAL A 105 3.20 -2.74 -4.15
C VAL A 105 2.66 -2.55 -2.74
N ILE A 106 2.39 -3.66 -2.05
CA ILE A 106 1.78 -3.70 -0.72
C ILE A 106 2.72 -4.44 0.25
N VAL A 107 2.93 -3.87 1.43
CA VAL A 107 3.67 -4.49 2.55
C VAL A 107 2.91 -4.27 3.85
N GLY A 108 3.13 -5.14 4.84
CA GLY A 108 2.46 -5.05 6.13
C GLY A 108 3.28 -4.23 7.12
N ILE A 109 2.59 -3.40 7.91
CA ILE A 109 3.20 -2.59 8.99
C ILE A 109 2.85 -3.21 10.35
N GLU A 110 1.55 -3.38 10.62
CA GLU A 110 0.99 -4.00 11.83
C GLU A 110 -0.13 -4.98 11.43
N GLY A 111 -0.13 -6.17 12.02
CA GLY A 111 -1.10 -7.22 11.70
C GLY A 111 -0.84 -7.93 10.36
N GLU A 112 -1.90 -8.50 9.78
CA GLU A 112 -1.82 -9.34 8.59
C GLU A 112 -3.01 -9.10 7.65
N GLU A 113 -2.74 -9.14 6.35
CA GLU A 113 -3.72 -9.04 5.27
C GLU A 113 -3.59 -10.24 4.33
N THR A 114 -4.71 -10.87 3.97
CA THR A 114 -4.74 -11.94 2.97
C THR A 114 -5.15 -11.40 1.60
N ASN A 115 -4.19 -11.37 0.68
CA ASN A 115 -4.38 -10.97 -0.70
C ASN A 115 -4.76 -12.18 -1.57
N LYS A 116 -5.97 -12.15 -2.14
CA LYS A 116 -6.49 -13.22 -3.01
C LYS A 116 -6.48 -12.77 -4.46
N PHE A 117 -5.91 -13.60 -5.33
CA PHE A 117 -5.79 -13.32 -6.75
C PHE A 117 -6.81 -14.12 -7.54
N TYR A 118 -7.52 -13.41 -8.42
CA TYR A 118 -8.59 -13.95 -9.24
C TYR A 118 -8.23 -13.87 -10.72
N LYS A 119 -8.69 -14.86 -11.49
CA LYS A 119 -8.65 -14.84 -12.96
C LYS A 119 -10.05 -15.05 -13.50
N PHE A 120 -10.32 -14.53 -14.69
CA PHE A 120 -11.55 -14.84 -15.39
C PHE A 120 -11.62 -16.33 -15.73
N SER A 121 -12.76 -16.97 -15.42
CA SER A 121 -13.03 -18.36 -15.78
C SER A 121 -13.39 -18.52 -17.27
N SER A 122 -13.79 -17.43 -17.90
CA SER A 122 -14.05 -17.28 -19.33
C SER A 122 -13.87 -15.81 -19.72
N PRO A 123 -13.60 -15.46 -20.98
CA PRO A 123 -13.55 -14.06 -21.41
C PRO A 123 -14.80 -13.29 -20.95
N PRO A 124 -14.64 -12.08 -20.37
CA PRO A 124 -15.76 -11.27 -19.91
C PRO A 124 -16.68 -10.92 -21.10
N LYS A 125 -17.98 -10.81 -20.82
CA LYS A 125 -18.99 -10.36 -21.79
C LYS A 125 -19.27 -8.88 -21.57
N ASP A 126 -19.78 -8.19 -22.60
CA ASP A 126 -20.26 -6.80 -22.52
C ASP A 126 -21.62 -6.66 -21.80
N ASP A 127 -21.85 -7.45 -20.75
CA ASP A 127 -23.06 -7.39 -19.90
C ASP A 127 -22.74 -6.97 -18.46
N GLY A 128 -21.49 -6.56 -18.21
CA GLY A 128 -20.99 -6.17 -16.89
C GLY A 128 -20.86 -7.34 -15.91
N LYS A 129 -20.95 -8.59 -16.37
CA LYS A 129 -20.81 -9.79 -15.54
C LYS A 129 -19.61 -10.61 -15.96
N ALA A 130 -18.84 -11.04 -14.98
CA ALA A 130 -17.74 -11.97 -15.17
C ALA A 130 -17.80 -13.11 -14.15
N LYS A 131 -17.44 -14.31 -14.59
CA LYS A 131 -17.16 -15.42 -13.69
C LYS A 131 -15.68 -15.40 -13.39
N ILE A 132 -15.34 -15.34 -12.11
CA ILE A 132 -13.96 -15.35 -11.62
C ILE A 132 -13.70 -16.59 -10.77
N GLN A 133 -12.45 -17.02 -10.73
CA GLN A 133 -11.97 -18.06 -9.85
C GLN A 133 -10.68 -17.61 -9.17
N GLU A 134 -10.58 -17.87 -7.87
CA GLU A 134 -9.34 -17.68 -7.12
C GLU A 134 -8.29 -18.66 -7.69
N TYR A 135 -7.07 -18.17 -7.94
CA TYR A 135 -5.98 -19.02 -8.44
C TYR A 135 -4.73 -18.96 -7.58
N ALA A 136 -4.60 -17.94 -6.73
CA ALA A 136 -3.53 -17.82 -5.75
C ALA A 136 -3.99 -16.97 -4.58
N SER A 137 -3.30 -17.13 -3.45
CA SER A 137 -3.47 -16.28 -2.27
C SER A 137 -2.11 -16.11 -1.60
N THR A 138 -1.87 -14.94 -1.00
CA THR A 138 -0.68 -14.66 -0.22
C THR A 138 -1.04 -13.84 1.01
N THR A 139 -0.34 -14.07 2.11
CA THR A 139 -0.47 -13.24 3.31
C THR A 139 0.66 -12.22 3.32
N VAL A 140 0.28 -10.95 3.46
CA VAL A 140 1.20 -9.85 3.74
C VAL A 140 1.13 -9.60 5.25
N ALA A 141 2.25 -9.72 5.92
CA ALA A 141 2.39 -9.54 7.36
C ALA A 141 3.45 -8.48 7.65
N GLU A 142 3.68 -8.19 8.93
CA GLU A 142 4.68 -7.22 9.38
C GLU A 142 6.09 -7.55 8.87
N GLY A 143 6.74 -6.57 8.25
CA GLY A 143 8.15 -6.64 7.83
C GLY A 143 8.31 -6.53 6.33
#